data_AF-A0A4R5Y8N5-F1
#
_entry.id   AF-A0A4R5Y8N5-F1
#
_cell.length_a   1.000
_cell.length_b   1.000
_cell.length_c   1.000
_cell.angle_alpha   90.00
_cell.angle_beta   90.00
_cell.angle_gamma   90.00
#
_symmetry.space_group_name_H-M   'P 1'
#
loop_
_entity.id
_entity.type
_entity.pdbx_description
1 polymer ?
#
loop_
_entity_poly.entity_id
_entity_poly.type
_entity_poly.pdbx_seq_one_letter_code
_entity_poly.pdbx_strand_id
1 'polypeptide(L)'
;MTITADDGPDGSGVASIIHAVDGGAQQTVDGAATTVPVTGDRTHTASYFATDNAGNAGAEQMQTVRIDTAAPAALGLSVPAYVSSANVAAVPVTGTAEAGSTISLTISDAGAAHTVTVTATA
;
A
#
# COMPACT_ATOMS: atom_id res chain seq x y z
N MET A 1 0.18 -12.46 -5.70
CA MET A 1 0.45 -13.23 -4.47
C MET A 1 0.83 -14.64 -4.86
N THR A 2 1.80 -15.26 -4.19
CA THR A 2 2.19 -16.67 -4.44
C THR A 2 1.69 -17.54 -3.30
N ILE A 3 1.11 -18.69 -3.64
CA ILE A 3 0.67 -19.72 -2.69
C ILE A 3 1.50 -20.97 -2.97
N THR A 4 2.07 -21.55 -1.92
CA THR A 4 2.78 -22.83 -1.96
C THR A 4 2.23 -23.71 -0.85
N ALA A 5 2.05 -24.99 -1.16
CA ALA A 5 1.64 -26.01 -0.21
C ALA A 5 2.75 -27.07 -0.08
N ASP A 6 2.84 -27.66 1.11
CA ASP A 6 3.75 -28.74 1.43
C ASP A 6 2.95 -29.80 2.20
N ASP A 7 3.14 -31.07 1.84
CA ASP A 7 2.48 -32.22 2.50
C ASP A 7 3.43 -32.92 3.49
N GLY A 8 4.59 -32.32 3.76
CA GLY A 8 5.64 -32.90 4.59
C GLY A 8 6.38 -34.08 3.93
N PRO A 9 7.43 -34.59 4.60
CA PRO A 9 8.33 -35.60 4.04
C PRO A 9 7.71 -36.99 3.89
N ASP A 10 6.70 -37.31 4.72
CA ASP A 10 5.99 -38.59 4.71
C ASP A 10 4.60 -38.48 4.06
N GLY A 11 4.30 -37.34 3.44
CA GLY A 11 3.05 -37.05 2.77
C GLY A 11 2.88 -37.79 1.45
N SER A 12 1.64 -37.86 0.97
CA SER A 12 1.31 -38.34 -0.38
C SER A 12 1.67 -37.33 -1.48
N GLY A 13 2.01 -36.10 -1.09
CA GLY A 13 2.27 -34.97 -1.98
C GLY A 13 1.00 -34.16 -2.24
N VAL A 14 1.18 -32.90 -2.62
CA VAL A 14 0.05 -32.00 -2.91
C VAL A 14 -0.52 -32.27 -4.30
N ALA A 15 -1.82 -32.57 -4.37
CA ALA A 15 -2.54 -32.75 -5.63
C ALA A 15 -3.00 -31.42 -6.23
N SER A 16 -3.61 -30.55 -5.42
CA SER A 16 -4.14 -29.27 -5.90
C SER A 16 -4.21 -28.21 -4.80
N ILE A 17 -4.23 -26.95 -5.22
CA ILE A 17 -4.54 -25.78 -4.41
C ILE A 17 -5.89 -25.22 -4.87
N ILE A 18 -6.78 -25.02 -3.91
CA ILE A 18 -8.06 -24.33 -4.10
C ILE A 18 -7.92 -22.93 -3.50
N HIS A 19 -8.30 -21.90 -4.24
CA HIS A 19 -8.24 -20.52 -3.76
C HIS A 19 -9.39 -19.65 -4.26
N ALA A 20 -9.70 -18.58 -3.53
CA ALA A 20 -10.64 -17.54 -3.93
C ALA A 20 -10.12 -16.17 -3.46
N VAL A 21 -10.50 -15.10 -4.18
CA VAL A 21 -10.16 -13.72 -3.82
C VAL A 21 -11.46 -12.92 -3.64
N ASP A 22 -11.53 -12.13 -2.58
CA ASP A 22 -12.63 -11.23 -2.24
C ASP A 22 -14.01 -11.91 -2.19
N GLY A 23 -14.06 -13.16 -1.74
CA GLY A 23 -15.30 -13.96 -1.69
C GLY A 23 -15.82 -14.39 -3.08
N GLY A 24 -14.99 -14.30 -4.12
CA GLY A 24 -15.30 -14.77 -5.46
C GLY A 24 -15.36 -16.31 -5.56
N ALA A 25 -15.57 -16.81 -6.78
CA ALA A 25 -15.63 -18.24 -7.05
C ALA A 25 -14.28 -18.92 -6.77
N GLN A 26 -14.33 -20.09 -6.14
CA GLN A 26 -13.17 -20.93 -5.94
C GLN A 26 -12.57 -21.37 -7.28
N GLN A 27 -11.24 -21.35 -7.34
CA GLN A 27 -10.43 -21.80 -8.44
C GLN A 27 -9.55 -22.95 -7.95
N THR A 28 -9.53 -24.05 -8.70
CA THR A 28 -8.65 -25.19 -8.43
C THR A 28 -7.47 -25.16 -9.39
N VAL A 29 -6.26 -25.30 -8.85
CA VAL A 29 -5.03 -25.38 -9.63
C VAL A 29 -4.28 -26.62 -9.20
N ASP A 30 -3.93 -27.47 -10.16
CA ASP A 30 -3.16 -28.68 -9.89
C ASP A 30 -1.72 -28.35 -9.48
N GLY A 31 -1.19 -29.15 -8.57
CA GLY A 31 0.17 -29.03 -8.04
C GLY A 31 0.29 -28.20 -6.77
N ALA A 32 1.54 -28.11 -6.31
CA ALA A 32 1.89 -27.57 -4.98
C ALA A 32 2.12 -26.05 -4.97
N ALA A 33 1.99 -25.34 -6.09
CA ALA A 33 2.24 -23.91 -6.16
C ALA A 33 1.39 -23.21 -7.22
N THR A 34 0.95 -21.99 -6.92
CA THR A 34 0.24 -21.13 -7.87
C THR A 34 0.45 -19.64 -7.58
N THR A 35 0.25 -18.81 -8.60
CA THR A 35 0.25 -17.34 -8.46
C THR A 35 -1.16 -16.82 -8.67
N VAL A 36 -1.65 -16.09 -7.68
CA VAL A 36 -2.96 -15.45 -7.68
C VAL A 36 -2.79 -13.96 -7.97
N PRO A 37 -3.33 -13.44 -9.08
CA PRO A 37 -3.33 -12.01 -9.36
C PRO A 37 -4.29 -11.30 -8.39
N VAL A 38 -3.78 -10.23 -7.75
CA VAL A 38 -4.57 -9.36 -6.89
C VAL A 38 -4.24 -7.93 -7.30
N THR A 39 -5.26 -7.15 -7.66
CA THR A 39 -5.09 -5.83 -8.29
C THR A 39 -6.19 -4.86 -7.87
N GLY A 40 -5.84 -3.58 -7.86
CA GLY A 40 -6.77 -2.48 -7.57
C GLY A 40 -6.64 -2.00 -6.13
N ASP A 41 -6.83 -0.70 -5.93
CA ASP A 41 -6.69 -0.10 -4.60
C ASP A 41 -7.85 -0.51 -3.71
N ARG A 42 -7.53 -1.22 -2.62
CA ARG A 42 -8.40 -1.64 -1.51
C ARG A 42 -7.64 -2.63 -0.63
N THR A 43 -8.30 -3.06 0.44
CA THR A 43 -7.96 -4.32 1.11
C THR A 43 -8.57 -5.47 0.33
N HIS A 44 -7.76 -6.47 -0.02
CA HIS A 44 -8.18 -7.73 -0.60
C HIS A 44 -7.98 -8.87 0.41
N THR A 45 -8.83 -9.89 0.30
CA THR A 45 -8.74 -11.11 1.12
C THR A 45 -8.68 -12.33 0.21
N ALA A 46 -7.62 -13.13 0.32
CA ALA A 46 -7.52 -14.42 -0.35
C ALA A 46 -7.80 -15.55 0.64
N SER A 47 -8.66 -16.50 0.29
CA SER A 47 -8.81 -17.78 1.00
C SER A 47 -8.23 -18.92 0.19
N TYR A 48 -7.62 -19.90 0.87
CA TYR A 48 -6.98 -21.02 0.20
C TYR A 48 -6.82 -22.25 1.09
N PHE A 49 -6.82 -23.42 0.48
CA PHE A 49 -6.42 -24.70 1.08
C PHE A 49 -5.86 -25.62 -0.01
N ALA A 50 -5.22 -26.71 0.40
CA ALA A 50 -4.69 -27.71 -0.52
C ALA A 50 -5.37 -29.07 -0.29
N THR A 51 -5.37 -29.90 -1.32
CA THR A 51 -5.74 -31.31 -1.23
C THR A 51 -4.54 -32.16 -1.61
N ASP A 52 -4.26 -33.21 -0.85
CA ASP A 52 -3.18 -34.16 -1.12
C ASP A 52 -3.59 -35.22 -2.16
N ASN A 53 -2.64 -36.05 -2.60
CA ASN A 53 -2.90 -37.13 -3.56
C ASN A 53 -3.76 -38.27 -3.00
N ALA A 54 -3.92 -38.36 -1.68
CA ALA A 54 -4.82 -39.29 -1.02
C ALA A 54 -6.28 -38.76 -0.89
N GLY A 55 -6.52 -37.50 -1.30
CA GLY A 55 -7.83 -36.86 -1.25
C GLY A 55 -8.14 -36.15 0.06
N ASN A 56 -7.16 -35.98 0.96
CA ASN A 56 -7.31 -35.24 2.19
C ASN A 56 -7.22 -33.73 1.91
N ALA A 57 -8.23 -32.98 2.33
CA ALA A 57 -8.21 -31.52 2.27
C ALA A 57 -7.65 -30.92 3.57
N GLY A 58 -6.75 -29.95 3.43
CA GLY A 58 -6.27 -29.13 4.55
C GLY A 58 -7.33 -28.13 5.05
N ALA A 59 -7.02 -27.48 6.17
CA ALA A 59 -7.83 -26.39 6.69
C ALA A 59 -7.73 -25.14 5.80
N GLU A 60 -8.85 -24.43 5.64
CA GLU A 60 -8.86 -23.14 4.94
C GLU A 60 -8.08 -22.09 5.72
N GLN A 61 -7.22 -21.36 5.00
CA GLN A 61 -6.45 -20.24 5.48
C GLN A 61 -6.89 -18.95 4.78
N MET A 62 -6.69 -17.81 5.43
CA MET A 62 -6.99 -16.50 4.89
C MET A 62 -5.79 -15.56 5.00
N GLN A 63 -5.52 -14.81 3.94
CA GLN A 63 -4.49 -13.77 3.91
C GLN A 63 -5.08 -12.46 3.40
N THR A 64 -4.82 -11.37 4.11
CA THR A 64 -5.20 -10.02 3.68
C THR A 64 -4.00 -9.29 3.08
N VAL A 65 -4.26 -8.49 2.06
CA VAL A 65 -3.28 -7.59 1.43
C VAL A 65 -3.95 -6.26 1.14
N ARG A 66 -3.27 -5.14 1.43
CA ARG A 66 -3.73 -3.79 1.05
C ARG A 66 -2.91 -3.30 -0.13
N ILE A 67 -3.60 -2.87 -1.18
CA ILE A 67 -3.01 -2.18 -2.32
C ILE A 67 -3.44 -0.72 -2.26
N ASP A 68 -2.46 0.16 -2.39
CA ASP A 68 -2.64 1.61 -2.40
C ASP A 68 -1.67 2.20 -3.42
N THR A 69 -2.20 2.56 -4.59
CA THR A 69 -1.44 3.13 -5.71
C THR A 69 -1.76 4.60 -5.95
N ALA A 70 -2.69 5.16 -5.17
CA ALA A 70 -3.02 6.57 -5.21
C ALA A 70 -1.77 7.39 -4.84
N ALA A 71 -1.36 8.26 -5.77
CA ALA A 71 -0.30 9.21 -5.50
C ALA A 71 -0.80 10.22 -4.47
N PRO A 72 0.08 10.71 -3.57
CA PRO A 72 -0.28 11.78 -2.68
C PRO A 72 -0.82 13.00 -3.43
N ALA A 73 -1.86 13.64 -2.92
CA ALA A 73 -2.39 14.87 -3.52
C ALA A 73 -1.31 15.96 -3.61
N ALA A 74 -1.33 16.72 -4.72
CA ALA A 74 -0.40 17.83 -4.89
C ALA A 74 -0.53 18.84 -3.74
N LEU A 75 0.60 19.35 -3.28
CA LEU A 75 0.64 20.39 -2.27
C LEU A 75 0.01 21.67 -2.85
N GLY A 76 -0.97 22.21 -2.14
CA GLY A 76 -1.43 23.58 -2.37
C GLY A 76 -0.61 24.49 -1.47
N LEU A 77 0.26 25.34 -2.03
CA LEU A 77 0.99 26.36 -1.28
C LEU A 77 0.54 27.75 -1.73
N SER A 78 0.28 28.62 -0.76
CA SER A 78 0.00 30.04 -0.98
C SER A 78 1.05 30.87 -0.27
N VAL A 79 1.77 31.67 -1.06
CA VAL A 79 2.77 32.62 -0.61
C VAL A 79 2.43 34.00 -1.19
N PRO A 80 2.66 35.10 -0.45
CA PRO A 80 2.45 36.44 -0.96
C PRO A 80 3.39 36.74 -2.13
N ALA A 81 2.90 37.46 -3.14
CA ALA A 81 3.69 37.82 -4.33
C ALA A 81 4.89 38.73 -4.03
N TYR A 82 4.83 39.50 -2.95
CA TYR A 82 5.88 40.42 -2.53
C TYR A 82 6.06 40.41 -1.01
N VAL A 83 7.32 40.50 -0.59
CA VAL A 83 7.69 40.88 0.78
C VAL A 83 7.87 42.41 0.81
N SER A 84 7.19 43.08 1.73
CA SER A 84 7.22 44.53 1.91
C SER A 84 7.55 44.87 3.36
N SER A 85 7.79 46.15 3.66
CA SER A 85 8.02 46.61 5.04
C SER A 85 6.88 46.24 6.00
N ALA A 86 5.68 45.95 5.50
CA ALA A 86 4.54 45.54 6.31
C ALA A 86 4.52 44.06 6.72
N ASN A 87 5.17 43.16 5.97
CA ASN A 87 5.13 41.70 6.22
C ASN A 87 6.52 41.06 6.36
N VAL A 88 7.60 41.84 6.28
CA VAL A 88 8.97 41.34 6.39
C VAL A 88 9.28 40.64 7.72
N ALA A 89 8.62 41.05 8.81
CA ALA A 89 8.79 40.42 10.12
C ALA A 89 8.07 39.05 10.24
N ALA A 90 7.11 38.76 9.36
CA ALA A 90 6.33 37.53 9.35
C ALA A 90 5.70 37.30 7.96
N VAL A 91 6.38 36.51 7.12
CA VAL A 91 5.87 36.16 5.79
C VAL A 91 4.86 35.02 5.93
N PRO A 92 3.56 35.23 5.66
CA PRO A 92 2.57 34.18 5.78
C PRO A 92 2.77 33.14 4.66
N VAL A 93 2.92 31.87 5.04
CA VAL A 93 2.85 30.74 4.14
C VAL A 93 1.75 29.82 4.63
N THR A 94 0.81 29.49 3.74
CA THR A 94 -0.29 28.58 4.05
C THR A 94 -0.37 27.50 3.00
N GLY A 95 -0.98 26.37 3.35
CA GLY A 95 -1.16 25.30 2.39
C GLY A 95 -1.97 24.13 2.90
N THR A 96 -2.20 23.18 2.00
CA THR A 96 -2.87 21.91 2.27
C THR A 96 -2.01 20.75 1.77
N ALA A 97 -2.01 19.66 2.52
CA ALA A 97 -1.41 18.39 2.13
C ALA A 97 -2.38 17.25 2.45
N GLU A 98 -2.14 16.09 1.83
CA GLU A 98 -2.81 14.86 2.23
C GLU A 98 -2.39 14.42 3.63
N ALA A 99 -3.31 13.76 4.35
CA ALA A 99 -3.06 13.23 5.68
C ALA A 99 -1.82 12.30 5.68
N GLY A 100 -0.88 12.55 6.59
CA GLY A 100 0.36 11.78 6.70
C GLY A 100 1.47 12.18 5.72
N SER A 101 1.24 13.12 4.81
CA SER A 101 2.31 13.70 3.98
C SER A 101 3.19 14.67 4.78
N THR A 102 4.45 14.81 4.40
CA THR A 102 5.38 15.78 4.98
C THR A 102 5.66 16.89 3.97
N ILE A 103 5.60 18.16 4.41
CA ILE A 103 5.98 19.33 3.61
C ILE A 103 7.36 19.82 4.06
N SER A 104 8.24 20.16 3.10
CA SER A 104 9.49 20.87 3.38
C SER A 104 9.50 22.17 2.60
N LEU A 105 9.69 23.29 3.30
CA LEU A 105 9.70 24.61 2.68
C LEU A 105 11.09 25.26 2.82
N THR A 106 11.61 25.78 1.72
CA THR A 106 12.84 26.58 1.72
C THR A 106 12.50 28.00 1.29
N ILE A 107 12.85 28.98 2.12
CA ILE A 107 12.67 30.40 1.83
C ILE A 107 14.06 30.98 1.56
N SER A 108 14.25 31.65 0.42
CA SER A 108 15.54 32.27 0.08
C SER A 108 15.36 33.74 -0.23
N ASP A 109 16.26 34.57 0.28
CA ASP A 109 16.39 35.98 -0.10
C ASP A 109 17.75 36.21 -0.78
N ALA A 110 17.91 37.34 -1.46
CA ALA A 110 19.14 37.72 -2.18
C ALA A 110 20.33 37.90 -1.20
N GLY A 111 20.93 36.78 -0.79
CA GLY A 111 22.12 36.74 0.07
C GLY A 111 22.18 35.56 1.04
N ALA A 112 21.07 34.89 1.35
CA ALA A 112 21.06 33.71 2.23
C ALA A 112 19.81 32.84 2.06
N ALA A 113 19.98 31.51 2.08
CA ALA A 113 18.89 30.55 2.20
C ALA A 113 18.50 30.36 3.67
N HIS A 114 17.20 30.47 3.97
CA HIS A 114 16.60 30.19 5.28
C HIS A 114 15.67 28.98 5.14
N THR A 115 16.00 27.86 5.80
CA THR A 115 15.20 26.64 5.73
C THR A 115 14.20 26.59 6.87
N VAL A 116 12.91 26.43 6.58
CA VAL A 116 11.85 26.24 7.58
C VAL A 116 11.11 24.95 7.26
N THR A 117 11.36 23.90 8.04
CA THR A 117 10.63 22.63 7.91
C THR A 117 9.33 22.72 8.69
N VAL A 118 8.19 22.54 8.02
CA VAL A 118 6.86 22.53 8.65
C VAL A 118 6.19 21.21 8.34
N THR A 119 5.97 20.38 9.36
CA THR A 119 5.12 19.19 9.21
C THR A 119 3.67 19.64 9.26
N ALA A 120 2.95 19.52 8.14
CA ALA A 120 1.51 19.68 8.12
C ALA A 120 0.87 18.34 8.47
N THR A 121 0.08 18.30 9.53
CA THR A 121 -0.82 17.18 9.83
C THR A 121 -2.20 17.61 9.41
N ALA A 122 -2.86 16.85 8.53
CA ALA A 122 -4.30 17.00 8.32
C ALA A 122 -5.08 16.52 9.55
#